data_AF-A0A672K9W2-F1
#
_entry.id   AF-A0A672K9W2-F1
#
_cell.length_a   1.000
_cell.length_b   1.000
_cell.length_c   1.000
_cell.angle_alpha   90.00
_cell.angle_beta   90.00
_cell.angle_gamma   90.00
#
_symmetry.space_group_name_H-M   'P 1'
#
loop_
_entity.id
_entity.type
_entity.pdbx_description
1 polymer ?
#
loop_
_entity_poly.entity_id
_entity_poly.type
_entity_poly.pdbx_seq_one_letter_code
_entity_poly.pdbx_strand_id
1 'polypeptide(L)'
;MEPPKHLQLRFVSWNTMGIRYTEERSYKFQLVLDELINLKANVVFVQETHIGPQSYEVLESIQGWRSFFTVHHPRSKGVAILIKNETIFCHICHDEDYSGGYIVLFCRLYGQLFTLVNVYNHRADRRMLDRLRNYLTTINTKGVLVVGGDFNTVLDPTFDRRSAGDQTYQSSLRSILEDFTDSLSLKDTFGLMHPMKEGFTRSQNQSHSRLDMFFMPTNIEHYNSYFLSIHFIL
;
A
#
# COMPACT_ATOMS: atom_id res chain seq x y z
N MET A 1 13.41 6.40 24.78
CA MET A 1 13.99 5.05 24.58
C MET A 1 14.32 4.93 23.11
N GLU A 2 15.59 4.81 22.75
CA GLU A 2 15.97 4.47 21.37
C GLU A 2 15.41 3.08 21.01
N PRO A 3 14.95 2.87 19.76
CA PRO A 3 14.53 1.55 19.33
C PRO A 3 15.72 0.57 19.36
N PRO A 4 15.49 -0.73 19.65
CA PRO A 4 16.56 -1.72 19.64
C PRO A 4 17.26 -1.74 18.27
N LYS A 5 18.60 -1.84 18.26
CA LYS A 5 19.48 -1.81 17.07
C LYS A 5 19.22 -2.90 16.01
N HIS A 6 18.19 -3.73 16.16
CA HIS A 6 17.83 -4.83 15.24
C HIS A 6 16.33 -4.96 14.98
N LEU A 7 15.53 -3.90 15.21
CA LEU A 7 14.10 -4.00 14.97
C LEU A 7 13.78 -3.87 13.47
N GLN A 8 13.49 -5.00 12.83
CA GLN A 8 13.06 -5.05 11.44
C GLN A 8 11.54 -4.90 11.33
N LEU A 9 11.06 -3.76 10.81
CA LEU A 9 9.66 -3.56 10.44
C LEU A 9 9.40 -4.12 9.04
N ARG A 10 8.42 -5.02 8.91
CA ARG A 10 8.01 -5.61 7.64
C ARG A 10 6.72 -5.01 7.14
N PHE A 11 6.81 -4.36 5.98
CA PHE A 11 5.66 -3.77 5.29
C PHE A 11 5.25 -4.67 4.13
N VAL A 12 3.96 -4.93 4.02
CA VAL A 12 3.38 -5.72 2.92
C VAL A 12 2.30 -4.90 2.25
N SER A 13 2.23 -4.93 0.92
CA SER A 13 1.07 -4.44 0.18
C SER A 13 0.45 -5.57 -0.61
N TRP A 14 -0.89 -5.64 -0.62
CA TRP A 14 -1.63 -6.65 -1.36
C TRP A 14 -2.97 -6.13 -1.86
N ASN A 15 -3.11 -6.04 -3.19
CA ASN A 15 -4.41 -5.94 -3.82
C ASN A 15 -5.11 -7.31 -3.80
N THR A 16 -6.15 -7.41 -2.98
CA THR A 16 -6.83 -8.68 -2.75
C THR A 16 -7.92 -8.99 -3.76
N MET A 17 -8.30 -8.08 -4.66
CA MET A 17 -9.43 -8.27 -5.60
C MET A 17 -10.70 -8.77 -4.88
N GLY A 18 -11.07 -8.09 -3.80
CA GLY A 18 -12.16 -8.46 -2.89
C GLY A 18 -11.74 -9.48 -1.83
N ILE A 19 -11.76 -9.08 -0.56
CA ILE A 19 -11.50 -9.99 0.59
C ILE A 19 -12.72 -10.82 1.01
N ARG A 20 -13.90 -10.54 0.43
CA ARG A 20 -15.16 -11.15 0.87
C ARG A 20 -15.18 -12.65 0.68
N TYR A 21 -15.90 -13.29 1.60
CA TYR A 21 -16.47 -14.61 1.43
C TYR A 21 -17.48 -14.57 0.26
N THR A 22 -17.20 -15.34 -0.79
CA THR A 22 -18.21 -15.82 -1.74
C THR A 22 -18.32 -17.33 -1.58
N GLU A 23 -19.41 -17.96 -2.03
CA GLU A 23 -19.54 -19.43 -2.00
C GLU A 23 -18.32 -20.11 -2.68
N GLU A 24 -17.74 -19.46 -3.69
CA GLU A 24 -16.55 -19.90 -4.42
C GLU A 24 -15.21 -19.61 -3.72
N ARG A 25 -15.18 -18.69 -2.73
CA ARG A 25 -13.93 -18.17 -2.11
C ARG A 25 -14.03 -18.12 -0.58
N SER A 26 -14.67 -19.12 0.02
CA SER A 26 -14.98 -19.19 1.45
C SER A 26 -13.77 -19.24 2.39
N TYR A 27 -12.54 -19.40 1.87
CA TYR A 27 -11.31 -19.42 2.68
C TYR A 27 -10.31 -18.32 2.31
N LYS A 28 -10.65 -17.45 1.34
CA LYS A 28 -9.71 -16.47 0.79
C LYS A 28 -9.16 -15.53 1.86
N PHE A 29 -10.02 -15.05 2.75
CA PHE A 29 -9.59 -14.16 3.82
C PHE A 29 -8.60 -14.84 4.78
N GLN A 30 -8.85 -16.10 5.15
CA GLN A 30 -7.94 -16.87 5.99
C GLN A 30 -6.60 -17.12 5.29
N LEU A 31 -6.60 -17.49 4.01
CA LEU A 31 -5.37 -17.67 3.22
C LEU A 31 -4.55 -16.39 3.15
N VAL A 32 -5.21 -15.23 3.00
CA VAL A 32 -4.54 -13.93 3.08
C VAL A 32 -3.86 -13.76 4.44
N LEU A 33 -4.58 -14.00 5.54
CA LEU A 33 -4.02 -13.86 6.89
C LEU A 33 -2.85 -14.82 7.15
N ASP A 34 -2.96 -16.07 6.70
CA ASP A 34 -1.91 -17.09 6.85
C ASP A 34 -0.63 -16.66 6.11
N GLU A 35 -0.76 -16.11 4.90
CA GLU A 35 0.38 -15.61 4.14
C GLU A 35 1.02 -14.39 4.81
N LEU A 36 0.23 -13.47 5.36
CA LEU A 36 0.75 -12.33 6.13
C LEU A 36 1.53 -12.79 7.37
N ILE A 37 1.11 -13.89 8.01
CA ILE A 37 1.84 -14.52 9.12
C ILE A 37 3.16 -15.11 8.62
N ASN A 38 3.16 -15.84 7.49
CA ASN A 38 4.37 -16.42 6.90
C ASN A 38 5.41 -15.35 6.53
N LEU A 39 4.96 -14.22 6.00
CA LEU A 39 5.80 -13.06 5.69
C LEU A 39 6.28 -12.30 6.92
N LYS A 40 5.79 -12.66 8.12
CA LYS A 40 6.06 -11.97 9.39
C LYS A 40 5.72 -10.49 9.31
N ALA A 41 4.62 -10.16 8.64
CA ALA A 41 4.22 -8.79 8.37
C ALA A 41 3.86 -8.04 9.67
N ASN A 42 4.35 -6.80 9.81
CA ASN A 42 3.99 -5.92 10.91
C ASN A 42 2.91 -4.92 10.52
N VAL A 43 3.04 -4.36 9.31
CA VAL A 43 2.14 -3.38 8.72
C VAL A 43 1.73 -3.87 7.35
N VAL A 44 0.43 -3.91 7.08
CA VAL A 44 -0.11 -4.43 5.82
C VAL A 44 -1.04 -3.42 5.19
N PHE A 45 -0.82 -3.11 3.92
CA PHE A 45 -1.68 -2.30 3.08
C PHE A 45 -2.50 -3.23 2.20
N VAL A 46 -3.82 -3.24 2.39
CA VAL A 46 -4.75 -4.07 1.61
C VAL A 46 -5.56 -3.19 0.69
N GLN A 47 -5.62 -3.52 -0.60
CA GLN A 47 -6.44 -2.83 -1.60
C GLN A 47 -7.56 -3.73 -2.12
N GLU A 48 -8.56 -3.11 -2.77
CA GLU A 48 -9.78 -3.73 -3.24
C GLU A 48 -10.48 -4.56 -2.15
N THR A 49 -10.60 -4.01 -0.94
CA THR A 49 -11.26 -4.73 0.17
C THR A 49 -12.73 -5.01 -0.16
N HIS A 50 -13.38 -4.16 -0.96
CA HIS A 50 -14.79 -4.28 -1.30
C HIS A 50 -15.70 -4.31 -0.06
N ILE A 51 -15.29 -3.72 1.05
CA ILE A 51 -16.09 -3.69 2.28
C ILE A 51 -17.06 -2.52 2.24
N GLY A 52 -18.34 -2.83 2.42
CA GLY A 52 -19.43 -1.86 2.48
C GLY A 52 -20.17 -1.91 3.81
N PRO A 53 -21.18 -1.04 4.02
CA PRO A 53 -21.80 -0.82 5.33
C PRO A 53 -22.48 -2.05 5.97
N GLN A 54 -22.74 -3.10 5.20
CA GLN A 54 -23.38 -4.35 5.66
C GLN A 54 -22.38 -5.48 5.94
N SER A 55 -21.09 -5.19 5.94
CA SER A 55 -20.02 -6.20 5.92
C SER A 55 -18.72 -5.73 6.57
N TYR A 56 -18.77 -4.62 7.31
CA TYR A 56 -17.58 -3.99 7.89
C TYR A 56 -16.99 -4.82 9.03
N GLU A 57 -17.81 -5.65 9.65
CA GLU A 57 -17.46 -6.53 10.77
C GLU A 57 -16.30 -7.48 10.40
N VAL A 58 -16.18 -7.85 9.11
CA VAL A 58 -15.10 -8.69 8.58
C VAL A 58 -13.72 -8.08 8.83
N LEU A 59 -13.60 -6.76 8.71
CA LEU A 59 -12.35 -6.05 8.97
C LEU A 59 -12.26 -5.51 10.39
N GLU A 60 -13.38 -5.29 11.08
CA GLU A 60 -13.36 -4.74 12.44
C GLU A 60 -12.72 -5.70 13.47
N SER A 61 -12.96 -7.01 13.31
CA SER A 61 -12.57 -8.02 14.31
C SER A 61 -11.63 -9.09 13.77
N ILE A 62 -10.51 -8.68 13.16
CA ILE A 62 -9.50 -9.62 12.67
C ILE A 62 -8.61 -10.10 13.82
N GLN A 63 -8.62 -11.40 14.10
CA GLN A 63 -7.81 -11.96 15.18
C GLN A 63 -6.31 -11.68 14.95
N GLY A 64 -5.67 -11.05 15.95
CA GLY A 64 -4.24 -10.74 15.92
C GLY A 64 -3.86 -9.47 15.16
N TRP A 65 -4.84 -8.70 14.66
CA TRP A 65 -4.59 -7.48 13.90
C TRP A 65 -5.49 -6.34 14.40
N ARG A 66 -4.96 -5.12 14.36
CA ARG A 66 -5.76 -3.89 14.42
C ARG A 66 -5.95 -3.39 12.99
N SER A 67 -7.15 -2.98 12.66
CA SER A 67 -7.51 -2.56 11.30
C SER A 67 -7.99 -1.12 11.27
N PHE A 68 -7.65 -0.43 10.19
CA PHE A 68 -8.14 0.90 9.84
C PHE A 68 -8.54 0.82 8.37
N PHE A 69 -9.78 1.13 8.01
CA PHE A 69 -10.25 0.83 6.67
C PHE A 69 -11.40 1.72 6.25
N THR A 70 -11.46 1.97 4.94
CA THR A 70 -12.58 2.68 4.34
C THR A 70 -13.77 1.76 4.18
N VAL A 71 -14.97 2.23 4.52
CA VAL A 71 -16.24 1.57 4.17
C VAL A 71 -16.81 2.23 2.92
N HIS A 72 -16.85 1.50 1.81
CA HIS A 72 -17.27 2.04 0.51
C HIS A 72 -18.13 1.05 -0.28
N HIS A 73 -18.59 1.44 -1.46
CA HIS A 73 -19.39 0.59 -2.34
C HIS A 73 -18.70 -0.78 -2.59
N PRO A 74 -19.39 -1.90 -2.35
CA PRO A 74 -18.79 -3.24 -2.20
C PRO A 74 -18.34 -3.93 -3.50
N ARG A 75 -18.21 -3.18 -4.60
CA ARG A 75 -17.97 -3.76 -5.93
C ARG A 75 -16.66 -3.35 -6.59
N SER A 76 -15.98 -2.33 -6.09
CA SER A 76 -14.87 -1.76 -6.87
C SER A 76 -13.77 -1.05 -6.08
N LYS A 77 -13.96 -0.80 -4.79
CA LYS A 77 -13.05 0.06 -4.02
C LYS A 77 -12.95 -0.38 -2.56
N GLY A 78 -12.03 0.27 -1.86
CA GLY A 78 -11.80 0.12 -0.44
C GLY A 78 -10.36 -0.26 -0.16
N VAL A 79 -9.80 0.37 0.86
CA VAL A 79 -8.45 0.14 1.34
C VAL A 79 -8.46 -0.11 2.84
N ALA A 80 -7.48 -0.88 3.33
CA ALA A 80 -7.28 -1.12 4.75
C ALA A 80 -5.80 -1.11 5.13
N ILE A 81 -5.48 -0.61 6.32
CA ILE A 81 -4.18 -0.77 6.97
C ILE A 81 -4.37 -1.72 8.14
N LEU A 82 -3.64 -2.83 8.14
CA LEU A 82 -3.59 -3.79 9.24
C LEU A 82 -2.27 -3.62 10.00
N ILE A 83 -2.36 -3.56 11.33
CA ILE A 83 -1.21 -3.50 12.24
C ILE A 83 -1.23 -4.76 13.10
N LYS A 84 -0.16 -5.55 13.03
CA LYS A 84 -0.03 -6.78 13.82
C LYS A 84 -0.03 -6.45 15.32
N ASN A 85 -0.82 -7.16 16.13
CA ASN A 85 -1.05 -6.80 17.54
C ASN A 85 0.21 -6.74 18.40
N GLU A 86 1.20 -7.57 18.10
CA GLU A 86 2.52 -7.65 18.75
C GLU A 86 3.43 -6.46 18.41
N THR A 87 3.06 -5.65 17.41
CA THR A 87 3.77 -4.42 17.05
C THR A 87 3.51 -3.36 18.13
N ILE A 88 4.58 -2.74 18.65
CA ILE A 88 4.44 -1.59 19.57
C ILE A 88 3.85 -0.43 18.79
N PHE A 89 2.55 -0.20 18.97
CA PHE A 89 1.75 0.72 18.17
C PHE A 89 0.93 1.65 19.05
N CYS A 90 0.97 2.94 18.74
CA CYS A 90 0.11 3.98 19.30
C CYS A 90 -0.61 4.69 18.15
N HIS A 91 -1.94 4.56 18.11
CA HIS A 91 -2.78 5.31 17.18
C HIS A 91 -2.82 6.79 17.58
N ILE A 92 -2.71 7.70 16.60
CA ILE A 92 -2.91 9.13 16.81
C ILE A 92 -4.26 9.53 16.19
N CYS A 93 -4.37 9.42 14.87
CA CYS A 93 -5.60 9.64 14.10
C CYS A 93 -5.45 9.00 12.71
N HIS A 94 -6.54 8.96 11.95
CA HIS A 94 -6.50 8.61 10.53
C HIS A 94 -7.55 9.43 9.77
N ASP A 95 -7.30 9.62 8.48
CA ASP A 95 -8.20 10.27 7.54
C ASP A 95 -8.40 9.38 6.31
N GLU A 96 -9.55 9.50 5.67
CA GLU A 96 -9.97 8.64 4.56
C GLU A 96 -10.36 9.47 3.33
N ASP A 97 -10.08 8.94 2.15
CA ASP A 97 -10.64 9.49 0.92
C ASP A 97 -12.13 9.18 0.84
N TYR A 98 -12.94 10.21 0.57
CA TYR A 98 -14.38 10.05 0.39
C TYR A 98 -14.75 9.06 -0.73
N SER A 99 -13.84 8.85 -1.70
CA SER A 99 -14.06 7.92 -2.81
C SER A 99 -13.55 6.50 -2.52
N GLY A 100 -12.96 6.24 -1.34
CA GLY A 100 -12.38 4.96 -0.95
C GLY A 100 -11.04 4.63 -1.63
N GLY A 101 -10.34 5.65 -2.15
CA GLY A 101 -9.08 5.50 -2.88
C GLY A 101 -7.82 5.52 -2.02
N TYR A 102 -7.88 6.06 -0.80
CA TYR A 102 -6.77 6.00 0.15
C TYR A 102 -7.25 6.07 1.60
N ILE A 103 -6.37 5.64 2.51
CA ILE A 103 -6.44 5.93 3.94
C ILE A 103 -5.06 6.40 4.41
N VAL A 104 -5.04 7.44 5.23
CA VAL A 104 -3.83 8.00 5.85
C VAL A 104 -3.92 7.75 7.34
N LEU A 105 -2.97 6.98 7.89
CA LEU A 105 -2.87 6.67 9.31
C LEU A 105 -1.66 7.37 9.93
N PHE A 106 -1.91 8.21 10.93
CA PHE A 106 -0.90 8.80 11.80
C PHE A 106 -0.75 7.95 13.04
N CYS A 107 0.46 7.49 13.30
CA CYS A 107 0.71 6.60 14.42
C CYS A 107 2.16 6.70 14.92
N ARG A 108 2.41 6.07 16.06
CA ARG A 108 3.77 5.74 16.48
C ARG A 108 4.00 4.24 16.39
N LEU A 109 5.08 3.85 15.71
CA LEU A 109 5.61 2.50 15.73
C LEU A 109 6.90 2.52 16.54
N TYR A 110 6.94 1.75 17.64
CA TYR A 110 8.10 1.69 18.54
C TYR A 110 8.57 3.09 19.01
N GLY A 111 7.62 3.98 19.27
CA GLY A 111 7.87 5.36 19.73
C GLY A 111 8.16 6.38 18.62
N GLN A 112 8.55 5.93 17.42
CA GLN A 112 8.80 6.78 16.25
C GLN A 112 7.49 7.20 15.59
N LEU A 113 7.38 8.46 15.17
CA LEU A 113 6.23 8.96 14.42
C LEU A 113 6.24 8.49 12.96
N PHE A 114 5.12 7.95 12.49
CA PHE A 114 4.88 7.51 11.13
C PHE A 114 3.60 8.14 10.55
N THR A 115 3.66 8.41 9.24
CA THR A 115 2.49 8.63 8.40
C THR A 115 2.42 7.49 7.39
N LEU A 116 1.45 6.61 7.56
CA LEU A 116 1.25 5.42 6.72
C LEU A 116 0.12 5.70 5.74
N VAL A 117 0.37 5.58 4.45
CA VAL A 117 -0.60 5.90 3.40
C VAL A 117 -0.80 4.67 2.52
N ASN A 118 -1.99 4.07 2.59
CA ASN A 118 -2.39 3.00 1.70
C ASN A 118 -3.22 3.59 0.54
N VAL A 119 -2.82 3.29 -0.69
CA VAL A 119 -3.39 3.82 -1.92
C VAL A 119 -3.98 2.71 -2.80
N TYR A 120 -5.14 2.98 -3.36
CA TYR A 120 -5.71 2.28 -4.51
C TYR A 120 -6.13 3.27 -5.59
N ASN A 121 -5.29 3.43 -6.61
CA ASN A 121 -5.48 4.39 -7.70
C ASN A 121 -6.39 3.84 -8.80
N HIS A 122 -7.69 3.76 -8.51
CA HIS A 122 -8.66 3.23 -9.46
C HIS A 122 -8.65 4.01 -10.80
N ARG A 123 -8.57 3.31 -11.93
CA ARG A 123 -8.37 3.91 -13.28
C ARG A 123 -9.40 4.97 -13.69
N ALA A 124 -10.61 4.88 -13.14
CA ALA A 124 -11.69 5.84 -13.39
C ALA A 124 -11.56 7.15 -12.61
N ASP A 125 -10.76 7.22 -11.53
CA ASP A 125 -10.59 8.43 -10.72
C ASP A 125 -9.19 9.02 -10.91
N ARG A 126 -9.04 9.83 -11.95
CA ARG A 126 -7.78 10.51 -12.28
C ARG A 126 -7.38 11.60 -11.26
N ARG A 127 -8.26 11.98 -10.34
CA ARG A 127 -8.01 13.06 -9.37
C ARG A 127 -7.59 12.55 -8.00
N MET A 128 -7.60 11.23 -7.77
CA MET A 128 -7.31 10.66 -6.45
C MET A 128 -5.91 11.05 -5.96
N LEU A 129 -4.87 10.85 -6.79
CA LEU A 129 -3.50 11.20 -6.41
C LEU A 129 -3.31 12.72 -6.25
N ASP A 130 -4.00 13.56 -7.03
CA ASP A 130 -3.99 15.01 -6.82
C ASP A 130 -4.57 15.41 -5.46
N ARG A 131 -5.71 14.80 -5.07
CA ARG A 131 -6.32 15.03 -3.75
C ARG A 131 -5.36 14.62 -2.64
N LEU A 132 -4.76 13.44 -2.77
CA LEU A 132 -3.80 12.92 -1.79
C LEU A 132 -2.56 13.83 -1.70
N ARG A 133 -1.98 14.26 -2.83
CA ARG A 133 -0.86 15.21 -2.85
C ARG A 133 -1.20 16.49 -2.09
N ASN A 134 -2.34 17.09 -2.42
CA ASN A 134 -2.77 18.35 -1.82
C ASN A 134 -2.98 18.17 -0.30
N TYR A 135 -3.60 17.07 0.11
CA TYR A 135 -3.80 16.74 1.51
C TYR A 135 -2.45 16.59 2.24
N LEU A 136 -1.53 15.74 1.74
CA LEU A 136 -0.22 15.50 2.35
C LEU A 136 0.64 16.75 2.43
N THR A 137 0.57 17.61 1.42
CA THR A 137 1.26 18.92 1.40
C THR A 137 0.68 19.86 2.45
N THR A 138 -0.65 19.92 2.57
CA THR A 138 -1.35 20.83 3.50
C THR A 138 -1.06 20.49 4.96
N ILE A 139 -1.10 19.21 5.31
CA ILE A 139 -0.86 18.77 6.69
C ILE A 139 0.61 18.84 7.10
N ASN A 140 1.52 19.03 6.14
CA ASN A 140 2.97 19.04 6.34
C ASN A 140 3.44 17.86 7.21
N THR A 141 3.34 16.64 6.65
CA THR A 141 3.57 15.38 7.36
C THR A 141 4.86 15.40 8.17
N LYS A 142 4.78 14.99 9.45
CA LYS A 142 5.93 14.86 10.34
C LYS A 142 6.27 13.38 10.54
N GLY A 143 7.57 13.08 10.69
CA GLY A 143 8.05 11.72 10.93
C GLY A 143 8.30 10.95 9.62
N VAL A 144 8.24 9.62 9.69
CA VAL A 144 8.51 8.74 8.54
C VAL A 144 7.25 8.60 7.69
N LEU A 145 7.28 9.14 6.48
CA LEU A 145 6.22 8.95 5.49
C LEU A 145 6.46 7.66 4.70
N VAL A 146 5.46 6.78 4.69
CA VAL A 146 5.44 5.54 3.90
C VAL A 146 4.17 5.53 3.08
N VAL A 147 4.29 5.68 1.75
CA VAL A 147 3.16 5.59 0.82
C VAL A 147 3.28 4.28 0.07
N GLY A 148 2.22 3.48 0.00
CA GLY A 148 2.24 2.24 -0.76
C GLY A 148 0.86 1.78 -1.18
N GLY A 149 0.81 0.82 -2.10
CA GLY A 149 -0.43 0.28 -2.61
C GLY A 149 -0.40 0.01 -4.10
N ASP A 150 -1.58 -0.12 -4.70
CA ASP A 150 -1.76 -0.35 -6.14
C ASP A 150 -2.03 0.98 -6.85
N PHE A 151 -1.07 1.39 -7.67
CA PHE A 151 -1.14 2.64 -8.43
C PHE A 151 -1.75 2.46 -9.82
N ASN A 152 -2.08 1.22 -10.21
CA ASN A 152 -2.70 0.82 -11.48
C ASN A 152 -1.95 1.28 -12.73
N THR A 153 -0.69 1.69 -12.56
CA THR A 153 0.22 2.11 -13.61
C THR A 153 1.65 1.71 -13.23
N VAL A 154 2.48 1.55 -14.25
CA VAL A 154 3.92 1.37 -14.09
C VAL A 154 4.59 2.73 -13.92
N LEU A 155 5.71 2.78 -13.18
CA LEU A 155 6.51 4.00 -13.02
C LEU A 155 7.57 4.07 -14.11
N ASP A 156 8.37 3.02 -14.27
CA ASP A 156 9.37 2.88 -15.35
C ASP A 156 8.92 1.81 -16.35
N PRO A 157 8.39 2.16 -17.53
CA PRO A 157 7.92 1.17 -18.51
C PRO A 157 9.00 0.19 -19.00
N THR A 158 10.28 0.53 -18.88
CA THR A 158 11.39 -0.33 -19.32
C THR A 158 11.66 -1.47 -18.35
N PHE A 159 11.52 -1.23 -17.05
CA PHE A 159 11.77 -2.23 -16.00
C PHE A 159 10.50 -2.81 -15.39
N ASP A 160 9.42 -2.04 -15.36
CA ASP A 160 8.17 -2.39 -14.69
C ASP A 160 7.15 -3.02 -15.62
N ARG A 161 7.47 -3.22 -16.89
CA ARG A 161 6.55 -3.83 -17.85
C ARG A 161 7.26 -4.80 -18.78
N ARG A 162 6.66 -5.98 -18.92
CA ARG A 162 6.91 -6.92 -20.01
C ARG A 162 5.60 -7.11 -20.76
N SER A 163 5.51 -6.63 -22.00
CA SER A 163 4.31 -6.79 -22.84
C SER A 163 4.45 -8.02 -23.74
N ALA A 164 3.32 -8.68 -24.05
CA ALA A 164 3.25 -9.78 -25.03
C ALA A 164 3.35 -9.30 -26.51
N GLY A 165 4.02 -8.18 -26.78
CA GLY A 165 4.14 -7.52 -28.09
C GLY A 165 4.47 -6.03 -27.99
N ASP A 166 4.50 -5.32 -29.13
CA ASP A 166 4.85 -3.88 -29.29
C ASP A 166 3.83 -2.87 -28.73
N GLN A 167 3.14 -3.22 -27.65
CA GLN A 167 2.17 -2.32 -27.01
C GLN A 167 2.84 -1.48 -25.92
N THR A 168 3.45 -0.36 -26.32
CA THR A 168 3.85 0.74 -25.44
C THR A 168 2.65 1.63 -25.14
N TYR A 169 1.61 1.08 -24.49
CA TYR A 169 0.50 1.90 -24.02
C TYR A 169 0.95 2.77 -22.85
N GLN A 170 1.13 4.07 -23.09
CA GLN A 170 1.37 5.06 -22.04
C GLN A 170 0.04 5.34 -21.33
N SER A 171 -0.06 4.93 -20.07
CA SER A 171 -1.21 5.27 -19.24
C SER A 171 -1.15 6.74 -18.88
N SER A 172 -2.23 7.48 -19.08
CA SER A 172 -2.40 8.84 -18.53
C SER A 172 -2.24 8.89 -17.00
N LEU A 173 -2.33 7.75 -16.30
CA LEU A 173 -2.10 7.67 -14.86
C LEU A 173 -0.61 7.74 -14.50
N ARG A 174 0.29 7.42 -15.44
CA ARG A 174 1.74 7.45 -15.19
C ARG A 174 2.23 8.87 -14.93
N SER A 175 1.88 9.83 -15.78
CA SER A 175 2.28 11.22 -15.58
C SER A 175 1.73 11.79 -14.26
N ILE A 176 0.51 11.39 -13.88
CA ILE A 176 -0.08 11.76 -12.59
C ILE A 176 0.71 11.15 -11.42
N LEU A 177 1.18 9.92 -11.56
CA LEU A 177 2.05 9.28 -10.56
C LEU A 177 3.42 9.95 -10.47
N GLU A 178 4.03 10.28 -11.61
CA GLU A 178 5.33 11.00 -11.68
C GLU A 178 5.21 12.36 -10.97
N ASP A 179 4.19 13.15 -11.34
CA ASP A 179 3.88 14.44 -10.70
C ASP A 179 3.65 14.29 -9.19
N PHE A 180 2.93 13.24 -8.77
CA PHE A 180 2.69 12.94 -7.36
C PHE A 180 3.99 12.65 -6.61
N THR A 181 4.84 11.79 -7.17
CA THR A 181 6.11 11.41 -6.54
C THR A 181 7.09 12.56 -6.49
N ASP A 182 7.21 13.35 -7.56
CA ASP A 182 8.14 14.47 -7.64
C ASP A 182 7.73 15.60 -6.69
N SER A 183 6.44 15.94 -6.65
CA SER A 183 5.91 16.99 -5.76
C SER A 183 6.16 16.72 -4.28
N LEU A 184 6.21 15.44 -3.88
CA LEU A 184 6.44 15.01 -2.50
C LEU A 184 7.87 14.52 -2.25
N SER A 185 8.78 14.65 -3.24
CA SER A 185 10.16 14.14 -3.18
C SER A 185 10.25 12.66 -2.77
N LEU A 186 9.30 11.87 -3.25
CA LEU A 186 9.19 10.44 -2.99
C LEU A 186 10.02 9.65 -3.99
N LYS A 187 10.67 8.59 -3.52
CA LYS A 187 11.40 7.64 -4.36
C LYS A 187 10.85 6.23 -4.19
N ASP A 188 10.82 5.49 -5.30
CA ASP A 188 10.42 4.09 -5.32
C ASP A 188 11.42 3.25 -4.53
N THR A 189 10.95 2.71 -3.39
CA THR A 189 11.79 1.97 -2.47
C THR A 189 12.24 0.64 -3.07
N PHE A 190 11.42 -0.03 -3.88
CA PHE A 190 11.81 -1.30 -4.51
C PHE A 190 12.91 -1.07 -5.55
N GLY A 191 12.73 -0.11 -6.46
CA GLY A 191 13.72 0.24 -7.48
C GLY A 191 15.06 0.68 -6.89
N LEU A 192 15.05 1.41 -5.76
CA LEU A 192 16.28 1.78 -5.05
C LEU A 192 17.01 0.58 -4.44
N MET A 193 16.29 -0.36 -3.83
CA MET A 193 16.89 -1.54 -3.19
C MET A 193 17.30 -2.63 -4.18
N HIS A 194 16.61 -2.70 -5.32
CA HIS A 194 16.77 -3.77 -6.31
C HIS A 194 16.85 -3.22 -7.74
N PRO A 195 17.84 -2.36 -8.05
CA PRO A 195 17.89 -1.62 -9.33
C PRO A 195 17.97 -2.49 -10.58
N MET A 196 18.36 -3.76 -10.45
CA MET A 196 18.52 -4.70 -11.55
C MET A 196 17.48 -5.84 -11.55
N LYS A 197 16.51 -5.82 -10.62
CA LYS A 197 15.57 -6.93 -10.43
C LYS A 197 14.21 -6.58 -11.01
N GLU A 198 13.66 -7.49 -11.81
CA GLU A 198 12.26 -7.44 -12.20
C GLU A 198 11.36 -7.76 -11.00
N GLY A 199 10.47 -6.83 -10.67
CA GLY A 199 9.58 -6.90 -9.51
C GLY A 199 8.10 -6.89 -9.86
N PHE A 200 7.70 -7.55 -10.95
CA PHE A 200 6.29 -7.54 -11.41
C PHE A 200 5.34 -8.00 -10.30
N THR A 201 4.21 -7.32 -10.16
CA THR A 201 3.19 -7.58 -9.13
C THR A 201 1.85 -8.02 -9.71
N ARG A 202 1.69 -7.88 -11.03
CA ARG A 202 0.53 -8.37 -11.78
C ARG A 202 0.99 -9.12 -13.02
N SER A 203 0.38 -10.29 -13.24
CA SER A 203 0.57 -11.08 -14.45
C SER A 203 -0.78 -11.38 -15.10
N GLN A 204 -0.89 -11.14 -16.41
CA GLN A 204 -2.06 -11.49 -17.20
C GLN A 204 -1.61 -12.01 -18.56
N ASN A 205 -1.90 -13.28 -18.83
CA ASN A 205 -1.36 -14.01 -19.97
C ASN A 205 0.18 -13.91 -20.00
N GLN A 206 0.76 -13.46 -21.11
CA GLN A 206 2.21 -13.24 -21.26
C GLN A 206 2.64 -11.80 -20.92
N SER A 207 1.74 -10.98 -20.39
CA SER A 207 2.04 -9.60 -19.98
C SER A 207 2.23 -9.52 -18.47
N HIS A 208 3.31 -8.87 -18.04
CA HIS A 208 3.66 -8.67 -16.65
C HIS A 208 3.86 -7.19 -16.37
N SER A 209 3.45 -6.73 -15.19
CA SER A 209 3.62 -5.34 -14.79
C SER A 209 3.82 -5.20 -13.29
N ARG A 210 4.62 -4.22 -12.86
CA ARG A 210 4.71 -3.79 -11.46
C ARG A 210 3.77 -2.60 -11.27
N LEU A 211 2.63 -2.86 -10.65
CA LEU A 211 1.59 -1.86 -10.37
C LEU A 211 1.54 -1.48 -8.90
N ASP A 212 2.00 -2.39 -8.04
CA ASP A 212 2.07 -2.21 -6.61
C ASP A 212 3.46 -1.70 -6.25
N MET A 213 3.51 -0.60 -5.51
CA MET A 213 4.75 0.11 -5.21
C MET A 213 4.74 0.63 -3.77
N PHE A 214 5.93 0.92 -3.26
CA PHE A 214 6.12 1.68 -2.04
C PHE A 214 7.08 2.84 -2.30
N PHE A 215 6.76 3.97 -1.71
CA PHE A 215 7.41 5.24 -1.89
C PHE A 215 7.75 5.86 -0.55
N MET A 216 8.97 6.36 -0.42
CA MET A 216 9.45 7.04 0.78
C MET A 216 10.30 8.27 0.40
N PRO A 217 10.37 9.30 1.25
CA PRO A 217 11.30 10.42 1.06
C PRO A 217 12.76 9.96 1.13
N THR A 218 13.66 10.63 0.40
CA THR A 218 15.04 10.18 0.15
C THR A 218 16.02 10.28 1.34
N ASN A 219 15.55 10.53 2.56
CA ASN A 219 16.44 10.61 3.72
C ASN A 219 16.98 9.21 4.07
N ILE A 220 18.24 8.96 3.72
CA ILE A 220 18.95 7.66 3.82
C ILE A 220 18.84 7.02 5.22
N GLU A 221 18.75 7.82 6.29
CA GLU A 221 18.52 7.31 7.65
C GLU A 221 17.22 6.50 7.76
N HIS A 222 16.19 6.84 7.00
CA HIS A 222 14.90 6.13 7.02
C HIS A 222 14.99 4.74 6.37
N TYR A 223 15.93 4.53 5.44
CA TYR A 223 16.12 3.24 4.76
C TYR A 223 17.08 2.31 5.50
N ASN A 224 18.06 2.88 6.22
CA ASN A 224 19.08 2.11 6.95
C ASN A 224 18.67 1.82 8.41
N SER A 225 17.88 2.68 9.05
CA SER A 225 17.41 2.47 10.43
C SER A 225 16.25 1.48 10.54
N TYR A 226 15.54 1.26 9.45
CA TYR A 226 14.47 0.27 9.35
C TYR A 226 14.79 -0.58 8.13
N PHE A 227 15.18 -1.84 8.33
CA PHE A 227 15.22 -2.80 7.24
C PHE A 227 13.79 -3.06 6.77
N LEU A 228 13.20 -2.11 6.03
CA LEU A 228 11.90 -2.25 5.39
C LEU A 228 12.02 -3.38 4.37
N SER A 229 11.65 -4.59 4.79
CA SER A 229 11.39 -5.66 3.84
C SER A 229 10.00 -5.38 3.28
N ILE A 230 9.98 -5.00 2.01
CA ILE A 230 8.76 -4.73 1.27
C ILE A 230 8.41 -5.96 0.46
N HIS A 231 7.23 -6.50 0.73
CA HIS A 231 6.71 -7.65 0.00
C HIS A 231 5.44 -7.25 -0.75
N PHE A 232 5.38 -7.71 -2.00
CA PHE A 232 4.18 -7.74 -2.80
C PHE A 232 3.78 -9.19 -2.96
N ILE A 233 2.50 -9.47 -2.86
CA ILE A 233 1.97 -10.82 -3.06
C ILE A 233 1.34 -10.87 -4.45
N LEU A 234 1.87 -11.78 -5.26
CA LEU A 234 1.57 -11.95 -6.69
C LEU A 234 0.25 -12.68 -6.92
#